data_AF-A0A348YZ72-F1
#
_entry.id   AF-A0A348YZ72-F1
#
_cell.length_a   1.000
_cell.length_b   1.000
_cell.length_c   1.000
_cell.angle_alpha   90.00
_cell.angle_beta   90.00
_cell.angle_gamma   90.00
#
_symmetry.space_group_name_H-M   'P 1'
#
loop_
_entity.id
_entity.type
_entity.pdbx_description
1 polymer ?
#
loop_
_entity_poly.entity_id
_entity_poly.type
_entity_poly.pdbx_seq_one_letter_code
_entity_poly.pdbx_strand_id
1 'polypeptide(L)'
;MSDYIKEIEKRRTFAIISHPDAGKTTLTEKLLLYGGAIRLAGSVKARKTSKHAVSDWMEIEKKRGISVTSSVMQFGYEGYCINILDTPGHQDFSEDTYRTLMAADSAVMVIDGAKGVEDQTRKLFHVCSMRDIPIFTFVNKMDRETRDPFELMEEIENELGIKSYPINWPIGTGMHFKGVY
;
A
#
# COMPACT_ATOMS: atom_id res chain seq x y z
N MET A 1 14.71 -14.00 28.46
CA MET A 1 15.11 -14.09 27.03
C MET A 1 13.96 -14.52 26.12
N SER A 2 13.03 -15.38 26.56
CA SER A 2 11.90 -15.85 25.74
C SER A 2 10.89 -14.77 25.31
N ASP A 3 10.68 -13.73 26.12
CA ASP A 3 9.62 -12.75 25.83
C ASP A 3 10.03 -11.73 24.75
N TYR A 4 11.32 -11.38 24.67
CA TYR A 4 11.81 -10.47 23.62
C TYR A 4 11.71 -11.09 22.23
N ILE A 5 12.04 -12.38 22.09
CA ILE A 5 11.93 -13.09 20.80
C ILE A 5 10.47 -13.13 20.34
N LYS A 6 9.54 -13.47 21.25
CA LYS A 6 8.10 -13.46 20.95
C LYS A 6 7.62 -12.08 20.49
N GLU A 7 8.10 -11.01 21.12
CA GLU A 7 7.74 -9.65 20.72
C GLU A 7 8.32 -9.27 19.36
N ILE A 8 9.54 -9.71 19.04
CA ILE A 8 10.13 -9.51 17.70
C ILE A 8 9.33 -10.26 16.64
N GLU A 9 9.00 -11.54 16.87
CA GLU A 9 8.26 -12.38 15.94
C GLU A 9 6.82 -11.91 15.66
N LYS A 10 6.25 -11.07 16.53
CA LYS A 10 4.92 -10.46 16.32
C LYS A 10 4.96 -9.23 15.41
N ARG A 11 6.11 -8.62 15.15
CA ARG A 11 6.21 -7.37 14.39
C ARG A 11 6.20 -7.64 12.88
N ARG A 12 5.42 -6.86 12.15
CA ARG A 12 5.38 -6.87 10.68
C ARG A 12 5.51 -5.44 10.21
N THR A 13 6.66 -5.10 9.63
CA THR A 13 6.92 -3.75 9.10
C THR A 13 6.98 -3.82 7.59
N PHE A 14 6.07 -3.11 6.92
CA PHE A 14 6.04 -3.07 5.46
C PHE A 14 5.76 -1.68 4.91
N ALA A 15 6.24 -1.44 3.70
CA ALA A 15 5.92 -0.24 2.93
C ALA A 15 4.81 -0.53 1.92
N ILE A 16 3.98 0.47 1.60
CA ILE A 16 3.05 0.38 0.48
C ILE A 16 3.57 1.21 -0.68
N ILE A 17 3.92 0.56 -1.78
CA ILE A 17 4.48 1.19 -2.98
C ILE A 17 3.45 1.19 -4.11
N SER A 18 3.31 2.30 -4.82
CA SER A 18 2.38 2.37 -5.96
C SER A 18 2.68 3.55 -6.86
N HIS A 19 2.15 3.50 -8.09
CA HIS A 19 1.97 4.71 -8.88
C HIS A 19 0.97 5.67 -8.23
N PRO A 20 1.07 7.00 -8.47
CA PRO A 20 0.01 7.94 -8.14
C PRO A 20 -1.37 7.42 -8.54
N ASP A 21 -2.36 7.65 -7.67
CA ASP A 21 -3.76 7.26 -7.88
C ASP A 21 -4.06 5.75 -8.00
N ALA A 22 -3.09 4.85 -7.87
CA ALA A 22 -3.34 3.39 -7.87
C ALA A 22 -4.18 2.93 -6.65
N GLY A 23 -4.20 3.73 -5.58
CA GLY A 23 -5.11 3.55 -4.44
C GLY A 23 -4.44 3.27 -3.09
N LYS A 24 -3.13 3.50 -2.96
CA LYS A 24 -2.35 3.39 -1.71
C LYS A 24 -3.08 3.94 -0.49
N THR A 25 -3.47 5.23 -0.50
CA THR A 25 -4.15 5.88 0.64
C THR A 25 -5.45 5.18 1.01
N THR A 26 -6.25 4.74 0.01
CA THR A 26 -7.50 4.02 0.27
C THR A 26 -7.24 2.63 0.88
N LEU A 27 -6.20 1.93 0.42
CA LEU A 27 -5.78 0.65 1.01
C LEU A 27 -5.32 0.84 2.47
N THR A 28 -4.45 1.81 2.72
CA THR A 28 -3.97 2.15 4.07
C THR A 28 -5.11 2.43 5.03
N GLU A 29 -6.09 3.25 4.62
CA GLU A 29 -7.28 3.52 5.45
C GLU A 29 -8.06 2.25 5.79
N LYS A 30 -8.21 1.31 4.83
CA LYS A 30 -8.92 0.05 5.07
C LYS A 30 -8.17 -0.85 6.04
N LEU A 31 -6.84 -0.93 5.92
CA LEU A 31 -6.00 -1.67 6.86
C LEU A 31 -6.12 -1.11 8.29
N LEU A 32 -6.07 0.22 8.44
CA LEU A 32 -6.27 0.87 9.74
C LEU A 32 -7.68 0.62 10.32
N LEU A 33 -8.71 0.59 9.47
CA LEU A 33 -10.07 0.25 9.90
C LEU A 33 -10.14 -1.19 10.40
N TYR A 34 -9.58 -2.14 9.64
CA TYR A 34 -9.58 -3.55 10.02
C TYR A 34 -8.74 -3.83 11.28
N GLY A 35 -7.67 -3.06 11.49
CA GLY A 35 -6.89 -3.06 12.73
C GLY A 35 -7.56 -2.37 13.91
N GLY A 36 -8.76 -1.79 13.75
CA GLY A 36 -9.45 -1.03 14.78
C GLY A 36 -8.76 0.28 15.18
N ALA A 37 -7.73 0.72 14.45
CA ALA A 37 -6.98 1.95 14.71
C ALA A 37 -7.78 3.21 14.32
N ILE A 38 -8.75 3.06 13.41
CA ILE A 38 -9.75 4.10 13.10
C ILE A 38 -11.16 3.51 13.21
N ARG A 39 -12.12 4.32 13.68
CA ARG A 39 -13.52 3.88 13.88
C ARG A 39 -14.37 3.94 12.60
N LEU A 40 -13.92 4.64 11.56
CA LEU A 40 -14.62 4.77 10.27
C LEU A 40 -13.62 4.91 9.12
N ALA A 41 -13.72 4.10 8.07
CA ALA A 41 -12.94 4.27 6.83
C ALA A 41 -13.52 5.41 5.98
N GLY A 42 -12.67 6.17 5.29
CA GLY A 42 -13.06 7.34 4.53
C GLY A 42 -12.86 8.66 5.28
N SER A 43 -12.29 8.67 6.49
CA SER A 43 -11.92 9.88 7.23
C SER A 43 -10.88 10.74 6.48
N VAL A 44 -10.02 10.14 5.65
CA VAL A 44 -9.07 10.90 4.80
C VAL A 44 -9.74 11.35 3.49
N LYS A 45 -10.70 10.57 2.95
CA LYS A 45 -11.51 10.94 1.77
C LYS A 45 -12.68 11.89 2.06
N ALA A 46 -13.11 12.05 3.31
CA ALA A 46 -14.19 12.94 3.76
C ALA A 46 -13.82 14.44 3.69
N ARG A 47 -12.93 14.83 2.77
CA ARG A 47 -12.52 16.21 2.49
C ARG A 47 -13.61 17.08 1.83
N LYS A 48 -14.79 16.53 1.49
CA LYS A 48 -15.88 17.31 0.86
C LYS A 48 -17.14 17.49 1.71
N THR A 49 -17.34 16.73 2.77
CA THR A 49 -18.57 16.87 3.56
C THR A 49 -18.32 16.48 5.01
N SER A 50 -17.99 17.52 5.78
CA SER A 50 -18.27 17.67 7.21
C SER A 50 -18.32 16.40 8.08
N LYS A 51 -17.24 16.12 8.81
CA LYS A 51 -17.25 16.10 10.29
C LYS A 51 -15.86 15.75 10.86
N HIS A 52 -15.49 16.53 11.87
CA HIS A 52 -14.29 16.43 12.68
C HIS A 52 -14.16 15.05 13.36
N ALA A 53 -13.28 14.20 12.86
CA ALA A 53 -12.59 13.18 13.66
C ALA A 53 -11.38 12.66 12.86
N VAL A 54 -10.19 12.72 13.48
CA VAL A 54 -8.88 12.23 12.96
C VAL A 54 -8.23 13.11 11.85
N SER A 55 -8.69 14.35 11.70
CA SER A 55 -8.09 15.39 10.81
C SER A 55 -6.83 16.05 11.39
N ASP A 56 -6.58 15.90 12.70
CA ASP A 56 -5.58 16.74 13.38
C ASP A 56 -4.15 16.48 12.90
N TRP A 57 -3.80 15.25 12.48
CA TRP A 57 -2.43 14.97 12.04
C TRP A 57 -2.07 15.61 10.70
N MET A 58 -2.94 15.50 9.68
CA MET A 58 -2.71 16.11 8.36
C MET A 58 -2.95 17.63 8.36
N GLU A 59 -3.86 18.15 9.20
CA GLU A 59 -4.03 19.60 9.36
C GLU A 59 -2.85 20.24 10.11
N ILE A 60 -2.21 19.54 11.04
CA ILE A 60 -0.95 19.98 11.67
C ILE A 60 0.18 20.04 10.64
N GLU A 61 0.33 19.02 9.78
CA GLU A 61 1.32 19.03 8.69
C GLU A 61 1.10 20.22 7.74
N LYS A 62 -0.14 20.43 7.31
CA LYS A 62 -0.49 21.52 6.37
C LYS A 62 -0.35 22.91 7.01
N LYS A 63 -0.64 23.07 8.31
CA LYS A 63 -0.50 24.36 9.03
C LYS A 63 0.94 24.70 9.39
N ARG A 64 1.82 23.71 9.55
CA ARG A 64 3.23 23.96 9.90
C ARG A 64 4.15 24.08 8.68
N GLY A 65 3.66 23.84 7.46
CA GLY A 65 4.46 23.92 6.23
C GLY A 65 5.58 22.87 6.18
N ILE A 66 5.48 21.83 7.02
CA ILE A 66 6.44 20.74 7.11
C ILE A 66 5.82 19.60 6.31
N SER A 67 6.28 19.40 5.08
CA SER A 67 6.10 18.11 4.43
C SER A 67 6.95 17.13 5.23
N VAL A 68 6.36 16.44 6.21
CA VAL A 68 7.10 15.46 7.01
C VAL A 68 7.23 14.22 6.14
N THR A 69 8.43 14.06 5.64
CA THR A 69 8.98 12.88 5.03
C THR A 69 8.57 11.63 5.81
N SER A 70 7.66 10.84 5.22
CA SER A 70 7.33 9.45 5.59
C SER A 70 6.66 9.26 6.97
N SER A 71 5.33 9.24 7.00
CA SER A 71 4.56 8.92 8.21
C SER A 71 4.55 7.40 8.47
N VAL A 72 4.89 6.99 9.70
CA VAL A 72 4.75 5.60 10.16
C VAL A 72 3.42 5.44 10.90
N MET A 73 2.65 4.41 10.54
CA MET A 73 1.38 4.06 11.19
C MET A 73 1.47 2.69 11.83
N GLN A 74 1.04 2.56 13.09
CA GLN A 74 1.11 1.32 13.84
C GLN A 74 -0.27 0.90 14.36
N PHE A 75 -0.61 -0.39 14.23
CA PHE A 75 -1.85 -0.96 14.76
C PHE A 75 -1.71 -2.46 15.07
N GLY A 76 -2.65 -3.00 15.85
CA GLY A 76 -2.72 -4.43 16.15
C GLY A 76 -3.66 -5.16 15.19
N TYR A 77 -3.28 -6.36 14.73
CA TYR A 77 -4.14 -7.23 13.93
C TYR A 77 -3.85 -8.69 14.23
N GLU A 78 -4.85 -9.46 14.66
CA GLU A 78 -4.73 -10.90 14.96
C GLU A 78 -3.53 -11.30 15.84
N GLY A 79 -3.19 -10.48 16.84
CA GLY A 79 -2.06 -10.71 17.74
C GLY A 79 -0.69 -10.25 17.21
N TYR A 80 -0.64 -9.73 15.98
CA TYR A 80 0.54 -9.09 15.39
C TYR A 80 0.53 -7.58 15.60
N CYS A 81 1.72 -7.00 15.61
CA CYS A 81 1.97 -5.56 15.61
C CYS A 81 2.37 -5.14 14.19
N ILE A 82 1.45 -4.45 13.51
CA ILE A 82 1.64 -4.01 12.12
C ILE A 82 2.19 -2.58 12.11
N ASN A 83 3.26 -2.36 11.36
CA ASN A 83 3.83 -1.05 11.08
C ASN A 83 3.77 -0.80 9.56
N ILE A 84 3.05 0.23 9.14
CA ILE A 84 2.99 0.67 7.74
C ILE A 84 3.88 1.89 7.58
N LEU A 85 4.84 1.79 6.67
CA LEU A 85 5.65 2.92 6.22
C LEU A 85 5.00 3.53 4.97
N ASP A 86 4.44 4.72 5.09
CA ASP A 86 3.79 5.37 3.94
C ASP A 86 4.84 6.09 3.08
N THR A 87 5.09 5.60 1.87
CA THR A 87 5.99 6.26 0.91
C THR A 87 5.24 7.34 0.13
N PRO A 88 5.73 8.58 0.02
CA PRO A 88 5.11 9.60 -0.82
C PRO A 88 4.92 9.12 -2.28
N GLY A 89 3.74 9.35 -2.85
CA GLY A 89 3.39 8.88 -4.20
C GLY A 89 3.42 9.96 -5.30
N HIS A 90 3.78 11.20 -4.99
CA HIS A 90 3.83 12.30 -5.97
C HIS A 90 5.27 12.55 -6.47
N GLN A 91 5.40 13.43 -7.46
CA GLN A 91 6.64 13.80 -8.18
C GLN A 91 7.85 14.13 -7.29
N ASP A 92 7.66 14.34 -5.98
CA ASP A 92 8.70 14.44 -4.97
C ASP A 92 9.29 13.07 -4.61
N PHE A 93 9.69 12.30 -5.63
CA PHE A 93 10.40 11.05 -5.47
C PHE A 93 11.85 11.33 -5.03
N SER A 94 12.00 11.70 -3.76
CA SER A 94 13.27 12.07 -3.13
C SER A 94 14.02 10.87 -2.55
N GLU A 95 15.27 11.10 -2.16
CA GLU A 95 16.08 10.17 -1.35
C GLU A 95 15.32 9.61 -0.14
N ASP A 96 14.39 10.39 0.43
CA ASP A 96 13.61 9.99 1.60
C ASP A 96 12.69 8.80 1.31
N THR A 97 12.15 8.68 0.09
CA THR A 97 11.33 7.51 -0.28
C THR A 97 12.18 6.23 -0.31
N TYR A 98 13.41 6.33 -0.82
CA TYR A 98 14.36 5.23 -0.80
C TYR A 98 14.75 4.85 0.63
N ARG A 99 15.00 5.83 1.50
CA ARG A 99 15.32 5.60 2.93
C ARG A 99 14.17 4.92 3.67
N THR A 100 12.93 5.26 3.36
CA THR A 100 11.76 4.61 3.96
C THR A 100 11.68 3.13 3.58
N LEU A 101 11.98 2.80 2.32
CA LEU A 101 12.04 1.39 1.90
C LEU A 101 13.14 0.60 2.62
N MET A 102 14.24 1.24 3.01
CA MET A 102 15.31 0.59 3.79
C MET A 102 14.87 0.19 5.21
N ALA A 103 13.78 0.76 5.73
CA ALA A 103 13.26 0.44 7.05
C ALA A 103 12.15 -0.63 7.02
N ALA A 104 11.74 -1.09 5.82
CA ALA A 104 10.72 -2.11 5.66
C ALA A 104 11.31 -3.51 5.53
N ASP A 105 10.67 -4.49 6.18
CA ASP A 105 11.02 -5.90 6.04
C ASP A 105 10.41 -6.51 4.76
N SER A 106 9.35 -5.89 4.22
CA SER A 106 8.62 -6.29 3.01
C SER A 106 7.89 -5.11 2.38
N ALA A 107 7.38 -5.27 1.15
CA ALA A 107 6.59 -4.25 0.47
C ALA A 107 5.26 -4.82 -0.06
N VAL A 108 4.21 -4.00 -0.02
CA VAL A 108 2.95 -4.23 -0.73
C VAL A 108 2.89 -3.30 -1.93
N MET A 109 2.98 -3.88 -3.13
CA MET A 109 2.89 -3.17 -4.40
C MET A 109 1.44 -3.09 -4.86
N VAL A 110 0.89 -1.87 -4.93
CA VAL A 110 -0.49 -1.64 -5.40
C VAL A 110 -0.48 -1.27 -6.87
N ILE A 111 -1.20 -2.05 -7.67
CA ILE A 111 -1.38 -1.85 -9.11
C ILE A 111 -2.83 -1.49 -9.40
N ASP A 112 -3.06 -0.53 -10.29
CA ASP A 112 -4.40 -0.27 -10.83
C ASP A 112 -4.70 -1.31 -11.92
N GLY A 113 -5.72 -2.16 -11.72
CA GLY A 113 -6.07 -3.23 -12.66
C GLY A 113 -6.42 -2.75 -14.06
N ALA A 114 -6.85 -1.49 -14.23
CA ALA A 114 -7.11 -0.92 -15.56
C ALA A 114 -5.85 -0.47 -16.28
N LYS A 115 -4.80 -0.10 -15.54
CA LYS A 115 -3.59 0.51 -16.10
C LYS A 115 -2.42 -0.45 -16.18
N GLY A 116 -2.29 -1.35 -15.21
CA GLY A 116 -1.14 -2.23 -15.11
C GLY A 116 0.09 -1.55 -14.53
N VAL A 117 1.26 -1.95 -15.02
CA VAL A 117 2.55 -1.48 -14.50
C VAL A 117 2.88 -0.10 -15.07
N GLU A 118 2.93 0.90 -14.19
CA GLU A 118 3.25 2.30 -14.52
C GLU A 118 4.69 2.67 -14.12
N ASP A 119 5.23 3.77 -14.66
CA ASP A 119 6.64 4.18 -14.48
C ASP A 119 7.10 4.23 -13.02
N GLN A 120 6.27 4.79 -12.16
CA GLN A 120 6.57 4.91 -10.73
C GLN A 120 6.60 3.55 -10.03
N THR A 121 5.75 2.61 -10.47
CA THR A 121 5.76 1.23 -9.99
C THR A 121 7.09 0.57 -10.37
N ARG A 122 7.55 0.71 -11.61
CA ARG A 122 8.86 0.18 -12.06
C ARG A 122 10.02 0.72 -11.21
N LYS A 123 10.05 2.03 -10.97
CA LYS A 123 11.09 2.67 -10.14
C LYS A 123 11.11 2.16 -8.71
N LEU A 124 9.94 2.11 -8.06
CA LEU A 124 9.81 1.62 -6.68
C LEU A 124 10.15 0.13 -6.57
N PHE A 125 9.69 -0.66 -7.52
CA PHE A 125 9.99 -2.08 -7.62
C PHE A 125 11.49 -2.33 -7.74
N HIS A 126 12.18 -1.58 -8.62
CA HIS A 126 13.63 -1.73 -8.81
C HIS A 126 14.40 -1.52 -7.50
N VAL A 127 13.99 -0.57 -6.67
CA VAL A 127 14.58 -0.33 -5.34
C VAL A 127 14.40 -1.51 -4.40
N CYS A 128 13.19 -2.07 -4.37
CA CYS A 128 12.89 -3.23 -3.55
C CYS A 128 13.68 -4.45 -4.02
N SER A 129 13.76 -4.66 -5.33
CA SER A 129 14.52 -5.74 -5.97
C SER A 129 16.02 -5.67 -5.68
N MET A 130 16.64 -4.48 -5.74
CA MET A 130 18.06 -4.28 -5.39
C MET A 130 18.40 -4.62 -3.93
N ARG A 131 17.39 -4.78 -3.07
CA ARG A 131 17.53 -5.04 -1.64
C ARG A 131 16.96 -6.38 -1.21
N ASP A 132 16.55 -7.22 -2.17
CA ASP A 132 15.89 -8.50 -1.90
C ASP A 132 14.66 -8.36 -0.98
N ILE A 133 13.98 -7.20 -1.02
CA ILE A 133 12.77 -6.95 -0.23
C ILE A 133 11.64 -7.80 -0.81
N PRO A 134 11.00 -8.69 -0.04
CA PRO A 134 9.86 -9.47 -0.50
C PRO A 134 8.68 -8.57 -0.87
N ILE A 135 8.01 -8.86 -1.99
CA ILE A 135 6.93 -8.04 -2.53
C ILE A 135 5.62 -8.84 -2.61
N PHE A 136 4.56 -8.28 -2.05
CA PHE A 136 3.19 -8.72 -2.24
C PHE A 136 2.49 -7.78 -3.22
N THR A 137 1.91 -8.31 -4.30
CA THR A 137 1.18 -7.49 -5.27
C THR A 137 -0.32 -7.48 -4.96
N PHE A 138 -0.90 -6.29 -4.91
CA PHE A 138 -2.34 -6.08 -4.76
C PHE A 138 -2.87 -5.35 -6.00
N VAL A 139 -3.61 -6.07 -6.85
CA VAL A 139 -4.32 -5.50 -7.98
C VAL A 139 -5.62 -4.88 -7.49
N ASN A 140 -5.71 -3.55 -7.59
CA ASN A 140 -6.80 -2.74 -7.10
C ASN A 140 -7.76 -2.33 -8.20
N LYS A 141 -8.92 -1.78 -7.80
CA LYS A 141 -9.98 -1.24 -8.67
C LYS A 141 -10.70 -2.27 -9.55
N MET A 142 -10.86 -3.50 -9.05
CA MET A 142 -11.65 -4.54 -9.71
C MET A 142 -13.15 -4.17 -9.85
N ASP A 143 -13.61 -3.14 -9.12
CA ASP A 143 -14.92 -2.51 -9.29
C ASP A 143 -15.08 -1.71 -10.60
N ARG A 144 -13.98 -1.52 -11.35
CA ARG A 144 -13.95 -0.87 -12.66
C ARG A 144 -13.60 -1.90 -13.74
N GLU A 145 -13.79 -1.52 -15.00
CA GLU A 145 -13.25 -2.32 -16.10
C GLU A 145 -11.72 -2.36 -15.98
N THR A 146 -11.18 -3.58 -15.85
CA THR A 146 -9.74 -3.84 -15.74
C THR A 146 -9.26 -4.57 -16.98
N ARG A 147 -7.95 -4.66 -17.14
CA ARG A 147 -7.34 -5.54 -18.13
C ARG A 147 -7.60 -7.00 -17.77
N ASP A 148 -7.41 -7.88 -18.75
CA ASP A 148 -7.49 -9.32 -18.52
C ASP A 148 -6.46 -9.72 -17.45
N PRO A 149 -6.83 -10.52 -16.43
CA PRO A 149 -5.92 -10.89 -15.36
C PRO A 149 -4.68 -11.67 -15.82
N PHE A 150 -4.77 -12.46 -16.90
CA PHE A 150 -3.60 -13.14 -17.47
C PHE A 150 -2.66 -12.15 -18.16
N GLU A 151 -3.19 -11.21 -18.94
CA GLU A 151 -2.38 -10.15 -19.55
C GLU A 151 -1.69 -9.28 -18.49
N LEU A 152 -2.40 -8.94 -17.42
CA LEU A 152 -1.85 -8.16 -16.32
C LEU A 152 -0.74 -8.93 -15.59
N MET A 153 -0.94 -10.23 -15.39
CA MET A 153 0.06 -11.11 -14.79
C MET A 153 1.31 -11.19 -15.67
N GLU A 154 1.14 -11.41 -16.97
CA GLU A 154 2.24 -11.44 -17.95
C GLU A 154 2.99 -10.10 -18.02
N GLU A 155 2.28 -8.97 -17.97
CA GLU A 155 2.91 -7.64 -17.91
C GLU A 155 3.76 -7.47 -16.64
N ILE A 156 3.24 -7.87 -15.48
CA ILE A 156 4.00 -7.85 -14.22
C ILE A 156 5.29 -8.66 -14.35
N GLU A 157 5.20 -9.87 -14.92
CA GLU A 157 6.38 -10.73 -15.06
C GLU A 157 7.41 -10.16 -16.03
N ASN A 158 6.95 -9.70 -17.20
CA ASN A 158 7.81 -9.19 -18.26
C ASN A 158 8.47 -7.87 -17.90
N GLU A 159 7.74 -6.95 -17.28
CA GLU A 159 8.27 -5.61 -16.97
C GLU A 159 9.10 -5.56 -15.69
N LEU A 160 8.75 -6.37 -14.69
CA LEU A 160 9.43 -6.36 -13.39
C LEU A 160 10.45 -7.49 -13.26
N GLY A 161 10.45 -8.46 -14.17
CA GLY A 161 11.41 -9.58 -14.17
C GLY A 161 11.24 -10.53 -12.98
N ILE A 162 10.03 -10.63 -12.44
CA ILE A 162 9.68 -11.53 -11.33
C ILE A 162 8.63 -12.54 -11.76
N LYS A 163 8.62 -13.71 -11.12
CA LYS A 163 7.50 -14.63 -11.27
C LYS A 163 6.33 -14.17 -10.41
N SER A 164 5.14 -14.31 -10.96
CA SER A 164 3.89 -14.07 -10.25
C SER A 164 3.30 -15.40 -9.76
N TYR A 165 2.63 -15.34 -8.60
CA TYR A 165 1.94 -16.50 -8.02
C TYR A 165 0.57 -16.02 -7.54
N PRO A 166 -0.51 -16.24 -8.32
CA PRO A 166 -1.83 -15.78 -7.95
C PRO A 166 -2.32 -16.52 -6.70
N ILE A 167 -2.60 -15.77 -5.62
CA ILE A 167 -3.21 -16.29 -4.39
C ILE A 167 -4.74 -16.24 -4.47
N ASN A 168 -5.26 -15.17 -5.06
CA ASN A 168 -6.69 -14.95 -5.29
C ASN A 168 -6.91 -14.66 -6.77
N TRP A 169 -8.02 -15.13 -7.34
CA TRP A 169 -8.38 -14.87 -8.74
C TRP A 169 -9.71 -14.11 -8.87
N PRO A 170 -9.78 -13.02 -9.64
CA PRO A 170 -11.02 -12.25 -9.77
C PRO A 170 -12.07 -12.99 -10.59
N ILE A 171 -13.33 -12.94 -10.12
CA ILE A 171 -14.49 -13.45 -10.84
C ILE A 171 -15.23 -12.26 -11.46
N GLY A 172 -14.99 -12.02 -12.75
CA GLY A 172 -15.49 -10.85 -13.47
C GLY A 172 -14.74 -9.56 -13.11
N THR A 173 -15.10 -8.47 -13.77
CA THR A 173 -14.52 -7.12 -13.60
C THR A 173 -15.63 -6.08 -13.74
N GLY A 174 -15.39 -4.85 -13.30
CA GLY A 174 -16.33 -3.74 -13.48
C GLY A 174 -17.72 -4.04 -12.92
N MET A 175 -18.75 -3.84 -13.76
CA MET A 175 -20.14 -4.13 -13.37
C MET A 175 -20.42 -5.62 -13.12
N HIS A 176 -19.54 -6.49 -13.62
CA HIS A 176 -19.65 -7.94 -13.50
C HIS A 176 -18.77 -8.52 -12.38
N PHE A 177 -18.03 -7.70 -11.64
CA PHE A 177 -17.20 -8.17 -10.53
C PHE A 177 -18.06 -8.82 -9.44
N LYS A 178 -17.79 -10.11 -9.16
CA LYS A 178 -18.52 -10.92 -8.16
C LYS A 178 -17.70 -11.23 -6.92
N GLY A 179 -16.39 -11.02 -6.96
CA GLY A 179 -15.48 -11.31 -5.85
C GLY A 179 -14.22 -12.01 -6.33
N VAL A 180 -13.59 -12.74 -5.42
CA VAL A 180 -12.35 -13.50 -5.68
C VAL A 180 -12.53 -14.95 -5.25
N TYR A 181 -11.90 -15.87 -6.00
CA TYR A 181 -11.73 -17.29 -5.64
C TYR A 181 -10.37 -17.50 -4.98
#